data_AF-A0A0C9UBI1-F1
#
_entry.id   AF-A0A0C9UBI1-F1
#
_cell.length_a   1.000
_cell.length_b   1.000
_cell.length_c   1.000
_cell.angle_alpha   90.00
_cell.angle_beta   90.00
_cell.angle_gamma   90.00
#
_symmetry.space_group_name_H-M   'P 1'
#
loop_
_entity.id
_entity.type
_entity.pdbx_description
1 polymer ?
#
loop_
_entity_poly.entity_id
_entity_poly.type
_entity_poly.pdbx_seq_one_letter_code
_entity_poly.pdbx_strand_id
1 'polypeptide(L)'
;MGEPLALSSRLIPTSVVNDTSTREDLLDALIDAERTSPGVCLLKVSPFNYKSCTEDPEDPYSAPSIHPAWRSTIFHATTANQWNWNSTVAEIQEHYKTVHHAMEGVRKVAGHDAYMNEADVCEKNWQGMS
;
A
#
# COMPACT_ATOMS: atom_id res chain seq x y z
N MET A 1 -21.54 -12.12 -3.57
CA MET A 1 -21.81 -11.29 -2.38
C MET A 1 -20.49 -10.68 -1.94
N GLY A 2 -20.49 -9.48 -1.36
CA GLY A 2 -19.26 -8.90 -0.79
C GLY A 2 -18.94 -9.54 0.55
N GLU A 3 -17.66 -9.86 0.78
CA GLU A 3 -17.17 -10.37 2.05
C GLU A 3 -16.46 -9.24 2.81
N PRO A 4 -16.69 -9.11 4.13
CA PRO A 4 -16.00 -8.12 4.93
C PRO A 4 -14.52 -8.50 5.07
N LEU A 5 -13.66 -7.49 5.06
CA LEU A 5 -12.22 -7.68 5.06
C LEU A 5 -11.48 -6.51 5.71
N ALA A 6 -10.28 -6.79 6.18
CA ALA A 6 -9.30 -5.80 6.58
C ALA A 6 -8.30 -5.66 5.42
N LEU A 7 -7.87 -4.43 5.14
CA LEU A 7 -6.86 -4.13 4.11
C LEU A 7 -5.63 -3.54 4.74
N SER A 8 -4.50 -3.78 4.10
CA SER A 8 -3.31 -2.97 4.23
C SER A 8 -2.65 -2.83 2.87
N SER A 9 -2.01 -1.69 2.63
CA SER A 9 -1.31 -1.47 1.37
C SER A 9 -0.12 -0.53 1.47
N ARG A 10 0.72 -0.58 0.44
CA ARG A 10 1.85 0.32 0.23
C ARG A 10 2.01 0.71 -1.23
N LEU A 11 2.34 1.97 -1.45
CA LEU A 11 2.86 2.44 -2.72
C LEU A 11 4.36 2.11 -2.76
N ILE A 12 4.77 1.26 -3.69
CA ILE A 12 6.18 0.84 -3.88
C ILE A 12 6.87 1.79 -4.86
N PRO A 13 7.84 2.61 -4.42
CA PRO A 13 8.55 3.53 -5.30
C PRO A 13 9.51 2.80 -6.25
N THR A 14 9.79 3.40 -7.41
CA THR A 14 10.80 2.85 -8.33
C THR A 14 12.21 2.88 -7.78
N SER A 15 12.55 3.81 -6.88
CA SER A 15 13.84 3.81 -6.22
C SER A 15 14.11 2.49 -5.49
N VAL A 16 13.09 1.92 -4.85
CA VAL A 16 13.18 0.63 -4.13
C VAL A 16 13.41 -0.53 -5.09
N VAL A 17 12.76 -0.53 -6.26
CA VAL A 17 12.85 -1.62 -7.24
C VAL A 17 14.12 -1.53 -8.09
N ASN A 18 14.63 -0.32 -8.33
CA ASN A 18 15.81 -0.10 -9.16
C ASN A 18 17.13 -0.32 -8.41
N ASP A 19 17.14 -0.16 -7.09
CA ASP A 19 18.30 -0.51 -6.26
C ASP A 19 18.26 -2.01 -5.89
N THR A 20 19.40 -2.69 -6.04
CA THR A 20 19.47 -4.15 -5.83
C THR A 20 19.24 -4.52 -4.37
N SER A 21 19.81 -3.77 -3.42
CA SER A 21 19.70 -4.08 -2.00
C SER A 21 18.25 -3.92 -1.55
N THR A 22 17.63 -2.79 -1.85
CA THR A 22 16.24 -2.55 -1.41
C THR A 22 15.25 -3.43 -2.15
N ARG A 23 15.57 -3.90 -3.37
CA ARG A 23 14.73 -4.86 -4.09
C ARG A 23 14.76 -6.24 -3.44
N GLU A 24 15.92 -6.69 -2.96
CA GLU A 24 16.05 -7.94 -2.19
C GLU A 24 15.29 -7.82 -0.86
N ASP A 25 15.48 -6.72 -0.12
CA ASP A 25 14.73 -6.46 1.11
C ASP A 25 13.21 -6.41 0.87
N LEU A 26 12.77 -5.83 -0.25
CA LEU A 26 11.36 -5.79 -0.64
C LEU A 26 10.83 -7.21 -0.92
N LEU A 27 11.60 -8.06 -1.61
CA LEU A 27 11.19 -9.43 -1.89
C LEU A 27 10.99 -10.22 -0.60
N ASP A 28 11.95 -10.15 0.32
CA ASP A 28 11.84 -10.82 1.62
C ASP A 28 10.63 -10.30 2.41
N ALA A 29 10.43 -8.99 2.44
CA ALA A 29 9.27 -8.37 3.08
C ALA A 29 7.93 -8.81 2.47
N LEU A 30 7.84 -8.97 1.14
CA LEU A 30 6.64 -9.44 0.46
C LEU A 30 6.38 -10.94 0.73
N ILE A 31 7.43 -11.77 0.81
CA ILE A 31 7.31 -13.19 1.18
C ILE A 31 6.80 -13.32 2.62
N ASP A 32 7.32 -12.52 3.55
CA ASP A 32 6.86 -12.54 4.94
C ASP A 32 5.43 -11.99 5.07
N ALA A 33 5.06 -10.98 4.27
CA ALA A 33 3.69 -10.49 4.17
C ALA A 33 2.74 -11.61 3.70
N GLU A 34 3.11 -12.36 2.66
CA GLU A 34 2.32 -13.47 2.11
C GLU A 34 2.18 -14.62 3.13
N ARG A 35 3.22 -14.90 3.92
CA ARG A 35 3.15 -15.89 5.01
C ARG A 35 2.23 -15.45 6.14
N THR A 36 2.16 -14.15 6.41
CA THR A 36 1.39 -13.58 7.52
C THR A 36 -0.08 -13.40 7.15
N SER A 37 -0.36 -12.89 5.96
CA SER A 37 -1.71 -12.72 5.40
C SER A 37 -1.69 -13.10 3.92
N PRO A 38 -1.94 -14.39 3.60
CA PRO A 38 -1.91 -14.89 2.23
C PRO A 38 -2.83 -14.11 1.30
N GLY A 39 -2.38 -13.91 0.05
CA GLY A 39 -3.11 -13.13 -0.95
C GLY A 39 -2.52 -11.75 -1.24
N VAL A 40 -1.21 -11.57 -1.05
CA VAL A 40 -0.51 -10.36 -1.45
C VAL A 40 -0.65 -10.14 -2.96
N CYS A 41 -1.13 -8.96 -3.34
CA CYS A 41 -1.28 -8.55 -4.73
C CYS A 41 -0.32 -7.42 -5.06
N LEU A 42 0.39 -7.53 -6.20
CA LEU A 42 1.20 -6.44 -6.75
C LEU A 42 0.49 -5.86 -7.98
N LEU A 43 -0.19 -4.74 -7.79
CA LEU A 43 -0.92 -4.06 -8.84
C LEU A 43 0.02 -3.09 -9.56
N LYS A 44 0.21 -3.26 -10.86
CA LYS A 44 0.92 -2.28 -11.67
C LYS A 44 0.05 -1.03 -11.77
N VAL A 45 0.54 0.09 -11.25
CA VAL A 45 -0.25 1.33 -11.21
C VAL A 45 0.24 2.35 -12.22
N SER A 46 -0.72 2.92 -12.93
CA SER A 46 -0.55 4.18 -13.66
C SER A 46 -0.79 5.30 -12.64
N PRO A 47 0.05 6.33 -12.57
CA PRO A 47 0.59 6.90 -13.78
C PRO A 47 2.10 7.15 -13.66
N PHE A 48 2.88 6.10 -13.36
CA PHE A 48 4.35 6.14 -13.34
C PHE A 48 4.97 6.84 -14.57
N ASN A 49 4.34 6.67 -15.75
CA ASN A 49 4.78 7.31 -17.00
C ASN A 49 4.15 8.68 -17.26
N TYR A 50 3.18 9.11 -16.46
CA TYR A 50 2.54 10.41 -16.55
C TYR A 50 3.24 11.38 -15.60
N LYS A 51 4.31 11.98 -16.12
CA LYS A 51 5.10 12.98 -15.38
C LYS A 51 4.47 14.38 -15.38
N SER A 52 3.21 14.53 -15.81
CA SER A 52 2.57 15.85 -15.86
C SER A 52 2.39 16.40 -14.44
N CYS A 53 3.23 17.41 -14.19
CA CYS A 53 2.93 18.67 -13.52
C CYS A 53 3.55 19.72 -14.45
N THR A 54 2.84 20.18 -15.48
CA THR A 54 3.29 21.42 -16.14
C THR A 54 3.23 22.54 -15.09
N GLU A 55 4.21 23.45 -15.07
CA GLU A 55 4.07 24.74 -14.37
C GLU A 55 2.99 25.63 -15.01
N ASP A 56 2.24 25.07 -15.96
CA ASP A 56 1.16 25.71 -16.69
C ASP A 56 -0.12 25.65 -15.84
N PRO A 57 -0.54 26.76 -15.23
CA PRO A 57 -1.77 26.82 -14.45
C PRO A 57 -3.03 26.60 -15.30
N GLU A 58 -2.92 26.53 -16.64
CA GLU A 58 -4.02 26.27 -17.56
C GLU A 58 -4.10 24.81 -18.04
N ASP A 59 -3.18 23.92 -17.63
CA ASP A 59 -3.27 22.50 -17.98
C ASP A 59 -4.46 21.83 -17.26
N PRO A 60 -5.50 21.37 -17.97
CA PRO A 60 -6.68 20.73 -17.37
C PRO A 60 -6.36 19.36 -16.73
N TYR A 61 -5.15 18.84 -16.93
CA TYR A 61 -4.65 17.62 -16.31
C TYR A 61 -3.61 17.87 -15.19
N SER A 62 -3.37 19.13 -14.82
CA SER A 62 -2.76 19.44 -13.54
C SER A 62 -3.72 18.95 -12.45
N ALA A 63 -3.44 17.78 -11.87
CA ALA A 63 -4.31 17.16 -10.86
C ALA A 63 -3.77 17.50 -9.46
N PRO A 64 -4.15 18.65 -8.86
CA PRO A 64 -3.57 19.12 -7.59
C PRO A 64 -3.91 18.24 -6.39
N SER A 65 -4.85 17.29 -6.53
CA SER A 65 -5.36 16.46 -5.45
C SER A 65 -4.80 15.03 -5.42
N ILE A 66 -3.99 14.62 -6.40
CA ILE A 66 -3.35 13.29 -6.36
C ILE A 66 -2.07 13.38 -5.55
N HIS A 67 -1.91 12.49 -4.56
CA HIS A 67 -0.71 12.45 -3.73
C HIS A 67 0.56 12.29 -4.59
N PRO A 68 1.63 13.10 -4.39
CA PRO A 68 2.82 13.08 -5.23
C PRO A 68 3.50 11.71 -5.34
N ALA A 69 3.44 10.88 -4.28
CA ALA A 69 4.02 9.54 -4.24
C ALA A 69 3.63 8.67 -5.45
N TRP A 70 2.38 8.80 -5.94
CA TRP A 70 1.87 8.08 -7.11
C TRP A 70 2.71 8.26 -8.38
N ARG A 71 3.42 9.37 -8.53
CA ARG A 71 4.27 9.65 -9.70
C ARG A 71 5.57 8.86 -9.70
N SER A 72 6.03 8.44 -8.52
CA SER A 72 7.22 7.60 -8.34
C SER A 72 6.90 6.14 -8.07
N THR A 73 5.62 5.77 -7.92
CA THR A 73 5.18 4.40 -7.62
C THR A 73 5.13 3.54 -8.87
N ILE A 74 5.65 2.31 -8.78
CA ILE A 74 5.54 1.30 -9.85
C ILE A 74 4.54 0.20 -9.51
N PHE A 75 4.46 -0.19 -8.24
CA PHE A 75 3.48 -1.16 -7.73
C PHE A 75 2.69 -0.57 -6.58
N HIS A 76 1.39 -0.86 -6.55
CA HIS A 76 0.59 -0.77 -5.35
C HIS A 76 0.44 -2.18 -4.80
N ALA A 77 1.09 -2.42 -3.65
CA ALA A 77 1.06 -3.70 -2.97
C ALA A 77 -0.11 -3.72 -1.98
N THR A 78 -0.95 -4.75 -2.04
CA THR A 78 -2.09 -4.91 -1.12
C THR A 78 -2.06 -6.29 -0.48
N THR A 79 -2.60 -6.39 0.73
CA THR A 79 -3.02 -7.65 1.34
C THR A 79 -4.39 -7.45 1.98
N ALA A 80 -5.20 -8.51 1.95
CA ALA A 80 -6.53 -8.51 2.54
C ALA A 80 -6.68 -9.73 3.44
N ASN A 81 -7.42 -9.58 4.53
CA ASN A 81 -7.82 -10.70 5.36
C ASN A 81 -9.33 -10.65 5.60
N GLN A 82 -10.03 -11.64 5.05
CA GLN A 82 -11.49 -11.75 5.07
C GLN A 82 -11.97 -12.51 6.30
N TRP A 83 -13.20 -12.24 6.72
CA TRP A 83 -13.83 -12.97 7.83
C TRP A 83 -15.29 -13.32 7.56
N ASN A 84 -15.81 -14.24 8.37
CA ASN A 84 -17.18 -14.71 8.26
C ASN A 84 -18.16 -13.71 8.90
N TRP A 85 -19.39 -13.67 8.42
CA TRP A 85 -20.43 -12.78 8.96
C TRP A 85 -20.68 -12.95 10.47
N ASN A 86 -20.39 -14.13 11.01
CA ASN A 86 -20.57 -14.48 12.42
C ASN A 86 -19.31 -14.35 13.28
N SER A 87 -18.22 -13.77 12.74
CA SER A 87 -17.01 -13.51 13.51
C SER A 87 -17.28 -12.54 14.66
N THR A 88 -16.67 -12.84 15.80
CA THR A 88 -16.71 -12.01 17.00
C THR A 88 -15.88 -10.73 16.80
N VAL A 89 -16.11 -9.73 17.66
CA VAL A 89 -15.31 -8.49 17.65
C VAL A 89 -13.80 -8.77 17.83
N ALA A 90 -13.44 -9.74 18.68
CA ALA A 90 -12.04 -10.10 18.92
C ALA A 90 -11.39 -10.72 17.67
N GLU A 91 -12.10 -11.58 16.95
CA GLU A 91 -11.63 -12.15 15.69
C GLU A 91 -11.46 -11.06 14.64
N ILE A 92 -12.44 -10.15 14.48
CA ILE A 92 -12.35 -9.01 13.55
C ILE A 92 -11.14 -8.13 13.86
N GLN A 93 -10.87 -7.82 15.13
CA GLN A 93 -9.68 -7.06 15.53
C GLN A 93 -8.38 -7.78 15.16
N GLU A 94 -8.36 -9.12 15.24
CA GLU A 94 -7.19 -9.90 14.86
C GLU A 94 -6.93 -9.84 13.35
N HIS A 95 -7.98 -9.82 12.52
CA HIS A 95 -7.84 -9.61 11.08
C HIS A 95 -7.18 -8.27 10.74
N TYR A 96 -7.57 -7.18 11.41
CA TYR A 96 -6.91 -5.86 11.25
C TYR A 96 -5.44 -5.88 11.70
N LYS A 97 -5.14 -6.48 12.85
CA LYS A 97 -3.74 -6.62 13.32
C LYS A 97 -2.91 -7.47 12.36
N THR A 98 -3.51 -8.52 11.80
CA THR A 98 -2.84 -9.44 10.88
C THR A 98 -2.38 -8.71 9.63
N VAL A 99 -3.25 -7.93 8.97
CA VAL A 99 -2.84 -7.15 7.79
C VAL A 99 -1.91 -5.99 8.14
N HIS A 100 -2.05 -5.40 9.34
CA HIS A 100 -1.13 -4.38 9.84
C HIS A 100 0.30 -4.91 9.96
N HIS A 101 0.46 -6.06 10.63
CA HIS A 101 1.74 -6.74 10.82
C HIS A 101 2.31 -7.28 9.51
N ALA A 102 1.48 -7.87 8.64
CA ALA A 102 1.90 -8.37 7.34
C ALA A 102 2.62 -7.29 6.50
N MET A 103 2.16 -6.04 6.59
CA MET A 103 2.71 -4.93 5.81
C MET A 103 3.85 -4.19 6.52
N GLU A 104 4.29 -4.59 7.72
CA GLU A 104 5.37 -3.92 8.45
C GLU A 104 6.71 -3.95 7.73
N GLY A 105 7.12 -5.11 7.22
CA GLY A 105 8.36 -5.24 6.44
C GLY A 105 8.32 -4.34 5.21
N VAL A 106 7.21 -4.39 4.47
CA VAL A 106 7.03 -3.58 3.26
C VAL A 106 7.04 -2.08 3.59
N ARG A 107 6.42 -1.67 4.70
CA ARG A 107 6.44 -0.29 5.22
C ARG A 107 7.86 0.19 5.54
N LYS A 108 8.71 -0.67 6.10
CA LYS A 108 10.12 -0.33 6.41
C LYS A 108 10.96 -0.10 5.15
N VAL A 109 10.71 -0.87 4.10
CA VAL A 109 11.49 -0.79 2.84
C VAL A 109 10.95 0.29 1.90
N ALA A 110 9.63 0.36 1.74
CA ALA A 110 8.96 1.22 0.75
C ALA A 110 8.55 2.60 1.27
N GLY A 111 8.61 2.82 2.59
CA GLY A 111 8.13 4.04 3.23
C GLY A 111 6.66 3.98 3.62
N HIS A 112 6.10 5.14 3.95
CA HIS A 112 4.80 5.26 4.61
C HIS A 112 3.62 5.51 3.67
N ASP A 113 3.86 5.80 2.39
CA ASP A 113 2.78 6.15 1.46
C ASP A 113 1.86 4.96 1.17
N ALA A 114 0.55 5.17 1.30
CA ALA A 114 -0.49 4.20 1.01
C ALA A 114 -1.64 4.86 0.24
N TYR A 115 -2.41 4.04 -0.47
CA TYR A 115 -3.64 4.51 -1.10
C TYR A 115 -4.77 4.52 -0.06
N MET A 116 -5.30 5.71 0.25
CA MET A 116 -6.30 5.90 1.32
C MET A 116 -7.52 4.99 1.22
N ASN A 117 -7.95 4.61 0.01
CA ASN A 117 -9.14 3.76 -0.18
C ASN A 117 -8.88 2.28 0.11
N GLU A 118 -7.62 1.87 0.19
CA GLU A 118 -7.17 0.49 0.42
C GLU A 118 -6.10 0.47 1.53
N ALA A 119 -6.19 1.41 2.46
CA ALA A 119 -5.22 1.62 3.52
C ALA A 119 -5.56 0.82 4.78
N ASP A 120 -4.54 0.70 5.61
CA ASP A 120 -4.59 0.09 6.94
C ASP A 120 -5.27 1.03 7.94
N VAL A 121 -6.35 0.56 8.58
CA VAL A 121 -7.07 1.30 9.63
C VAL A 121 -6.18 1.55 10.86
N CYS A 122 -5.19 0.69 11.09
CA CYS A 122 -4.24 0.82 12.19
C CYS A 122 -3.01 1.67 11.84
N GLU A 123 -2.99 2.34 10.68
CA GLU A 123 -1.88 3.22 10.29
C GLU A 123 -1.78 4.44 11.21
N LYS A 124 -0.67 4.55 11.96
CA LYS A 124 -0.44 5.69 12.85
C LYS A 124 -0.13 6.98 12.09
N ASN A 125 0.62 6.88 10.99
CA ASN A 125 1.10 8.02 10.19
C ASN A 125 0.21 8.29 8.97
N TRP A 126 -1.10 8.09 9.08
CA TRP A 126 -2.02 8.17 7.94
C TRP A 126 -2.15 9.57 7.31
N GLN A 127 -1.81 10.63 8.06
CA GLN A 127 -1.77 12.02 7.55
C GLN A 127 -0.40 12.45 7.01
N GLY A 128 0.60 11.55 7.04
CA GLY A 128 2.01 11.90 6.85
C GLY A 128 2.76 12.09 8.18
N MET A 129 4.09 12.19 8.12
CA MET A 129 4.93 12.47 9.29
C MET A 129 4.82 13.96 9.63
N SER A 130 4.40 14.29 10.86
CA SER A 130 4.46 15.64 11.44
C SER A 130 5.84 15.95 12.01
#